data_AF-A0A0Q0GX17-F1
#
_entry.id   AF-A0A0Q0GX17-F1
#
_cell.length_a   1.000
_cell.length_b   1.000
_cell.length_c   1.000
_cell.angle_alpha   90.00
_cell.angle_beta   90.00
_cell.angle_gamma   90.00
#
_symmetry.space_group_name_H-M   'P 1'
#
loop_
_entity.id
_entity.type
_entity.pdbx_description
1 polymer ?
#
loop_
_entity_poly.entity_id
_entity_poly.type
_entity_poly.pdbx_seq_one_letter_code
_entity_poly.pdbx_strand_id
1 'polypeptide(L)'
;MTISGGAILKQRIFGLTDPKFPAPMLGKAECGTSMPETSFLTRDDRRLLGEVYEWARDQGADLFYVDDLAFGLASYREKDDGRIWSRHNEGKTYDMEGHKVFYSFTDTNAATAKRIIEGSALTTTRLDQGFIRFITDKDYGALGHNHFEFMEKVSNRFSTSGERDQQLGPDYATYKSQKNDYIRTLSKEKYALGEGDIRETGIPAQKTTKPKEITLESLREDMRNSFMKAMGIKNFSSLFDVLFKNRR
;
A
#
# COMPACT_ATOMS: atom_id res chain seq x y z
N MET A 1 19.10 -2.53 -27.39
CA MET A 1 19.74 -2.12 -26.12
C MET A 1 18.73 -2.35 -25.02
N THR A 2 19.08 -3.12 -23.99
CA THR A 2 18.22 -3.34 -22.83
C THR A 2 18.53 -2.25 -21.81
N ILE A 3 17.53 -1.49 -21.36
CA ILE A 3 17.69 -0.45 -20.32
C ILE A 3 18.15 -1.13 -19.02
N SER A 4 19.12 -0.62 -18.27
CA SER A 4 19.49 -1.25 -16.98
C SER A 4 18.40 -1.04 -15.93
N GLY A 5 18.31 -1.94 -14.97
CA GLY A 5 17.33 -1.85 -13.87
C GLY A 5 17.58 -0.63 -12.98
N GLY A 6 18.85 -0.22 -12.83
CA GLY A 6 19.18 1.06 -12.21
C GLY A 6 18.66 2.28 -12.98
N ALA A 7 18.61 2.23 -14.32
CA ALA A 7 17.99 3.29 -15.12
C ALA A 7 16.45 3.25 -15.00
N ILE A 8 15.85 2.07 -14.96
CA ILE A 8 14.41 1.90 -14.69
C ILE A 8 14.04 2.48 -13.32
N LEU A 9 14.81 2.16 -12.27
CA LEU A 9 14.66 2.71 -10.92
C LEU A 9 14.67 4.25 -10.95
N LYS A 10 15.68 4.86 -11.59
CA LYS A 10 15.79 6.32 -11.70
C LYS A 10 14.56 6.94 -12.36
N GLN A 11 14.09 6.35 -13.44
CA GLN A 11 12.92 6.85 -14.16
C GLN A 11 11.65 6.72 -13.33
N ARG A 12 11.38 5.55 -12.74
CA ARG A 12 10.09 5.25 -12.10
C ARG A 12 9.96 5.83 -10.70
N ILE A 13 11.04 5.80 -9.92
CA ILE A 13 11.02 6.20 -8.50
C ILE A 13 11.40 7.66 -8.30
N PHE A 14 12.28 8.19 -9.15
CA PHE A 14 12.79 9.56 -9.02
C PHE A 14 12.31 10.50 -10.14
N GLY A 15 11.61 9.99 -11.16
CA GLY A 15 11.21 10.79 -12.32
C GLY A 15 12.39 11.25 -13.18
N LEU A 16 13.56 10.62 -13.05
CA LEU A 16 14.79 11.05 -13.71
C LEU A 16 15.03 10.23 -14.98
N THR A 17 14.89 10.88 -16.14
CA THR A 17 15.11 10.27 -17.46
C THR A 17 16.53 10.44 -17.99
N ASP A 18 17.24 11.50 -17.58
CA ASP A 18 18.64 11.69 -17.95
C ASP A 18 19.55 11.00 -16.91
N PRO A 19 20.33 9.98 -17.31
CA PRO A 19 21.17 9.20 -16.41
C PRO A 19 22.28 10.01 -15.74
N LYS A 20 22.65 11.18 -16.29
CA LYS A 20 23.68 12.06 -15.74
C LYS A 20 23.27 12.72 -14.44
N PHE A 21 21.97 12.91 -14.20
CA PHE A 21 21.52 13.47 -12.93
C PHE A 21 21.60 12.42 -11.82
N PRO A 22 22.26 12.73 -10.70
CA PRO A 22 22.21 11.89 -9.52
C PRO A 22 20.81 11.97 -8.91
N ALA A 23 20.27 10.82 -8.50
CA ALA A 23 19.07 10.80 -7.68
C ALA A 23 19.39 11.35 -6.28
N PRO A 24 18.57 12.24 -5.71
CA PRO A 24 18.80 12.82 -4.39
C PRO A 24 18.91 11.70 -3.35
N MET A 25 19.77 11.86 -2.36
CA MET A 25 19.97 10.89 -1.27
C MET A 25 20.06 11.63 0.06
N LEU A 26 19.04 11.48 0.89
CA LEU A 26 18.94 12.10 2.21
C LEU A 26 19.39 11.13 3.30
N GLY A 27 19.78 11.68 4.45
CA GLY A 27 20.20 10.92 5.62
C GLY A 27 19.15 10.96 6.72
N LYS A 28 19.55 10.47 7.90
CA LYS A 28 18.67 10.41 9.08
C LYS A 28 18.35 11.78 9.67
N ALA A 29 19.21 12.77 9.45
CA ALA A 29 19.01 14.12 9.96
C ALA A 29 17.78 14.79 9.34
N GLU A 30 17.37 14.33 8.16
CA GLU A 30 16.23 14.85 7.41
C GLU A 30 14.94 14.04 7.62
N CYS A 31 14.96 12.95 8.40
CA CYS A 31 13.76 12.12 8.65
C CYS A 31 12.61 12.94 9.25
N GLY A 32 11.37 12.66 8.82
CA GLY A 32 10.19 13.39 9.27
C GLY A 32 10.04 14.81 8.71
N THR A 33 10.97 15.27 7.87
CA THR A 33 10.81 16.52 7.12
C THR A 33 9.93 16.28 5.90
N SER A 34 9.19 17.29 5.42
CA SER A 34 8.29 17.19 4.26
C SER A 34 9.03 17.07 2.91
N MET A 35 10.06 16.23 2.86
CA MET A 35 10.89 15.93 1.70
C MET A 35 10.36 14.68 0.97
N PRO A 36 10.69 14.49 -0.32
CA PRO A 36 10.27 13.28 -1.04
C PRO A 36 10.88 12.02 -0.42
N GLU A 37 10.03 11.10 0.06
CA GLU A 37 10.41 9.86 0.75
C GLU A 37 11.41 9.00 -0.04
N THR A 38 11.29 8.98 -1.37
CA THR A 38 12.17 8.20 -2.26
C THR A 38 13.63 8.62 -2.15
N SER A 39 13.89 9.84 -1.70
CA SER A 39 15.24 10.35 -1.44
C SER A 39 15.92 9.65 -0.26
N PHE A 40 15.18 9.01 0.65
CA PHE A 40 15.72 8.28 1.80
C PHE A 40 16.15 6.85 1.48
N LEU A 41 15.89 6.35 0.26
CA LEU A 41 16.42 5.07 -0.19
C LEU A 41 17.95 5.10 -0.15
N THR A 42 18.55 4.19 0.59
CA THR A 42 20.01 4.10 0.73
C THR A 42 20.68 3.63 -0.56
N ARG A 43 22.01 3.69 -0.61
CA ARG A 43 22.76 3.16 -1.74
C ARG A 43 22.53 1.66 -1.97
N ASP A 44 22.37 0.90 -0.89
CA ASP A 44 22.17 -0.55 -0.96
C ASP A 44 20.73 -0.88 -1.34
N ASP A 45 19.75 -0.13 -0.84
CA ASP A 45 18.34 -0.23 -1.27
C ASP A 45 18.24 0.01 -2.79
N ARG A 46 18.86 1.07 -3.29
CA ARG A 46 18.85 1.40 -4.74
C ARG A 46 19.53 0.34 -5.58
N ARG A 47 20.63 -0.26 -5.10
CA ARG A 47 21.31 -1.34 -5.81
C ARG A 47 20.43 -2.58 -5.91
N LEU A 48 19.84 -2.99 -4.79
CA LEU A 48 18.92 -4.12 -4.75
C LEU A 48 17.71 -3.87 -5.65
N LEU A 49 17.03 -2.72 -5.49
CA LEU A 49 15.85 -2.38 -6.29
C LEU A 49 16.16 -2.35 -7.79
N GLY A 50 17.34 -1.86 -8.19
CA GLY A 50 17.80 -1.95 -9.58
C GLY A 50 17.84 -3.38 -10.09
N GLU A 51 18.40 -4.32 -9.32
CA GLU A 51 18.41 -5.74 -9.69
C GLU A 51 17.00 -6.36 -9.67
N VAL A 52 16.12 -5.93 -8.75
CA VAL A 52 14.72 -6.37 -8.72
C VAL A 52 13.95 -5.88 -9.95
N TYR A 53 14.18 -4.66 -10.43
CA TYR A 53 13.60 -4.17 -11.68
C TYR A 53 14.05 -4.97 -12.89
N GLU A 54 15.35 -5.29 -12.97
CA GLU A 54 15.90 -6.15 -14.02
C GLU A 54 15.22 -7.51 -14.01
N TRP A 55 15.18 -8.16 -12.85
CA TRP A 55 14.55 -9.47 -12.68
C TRP A 55 13.04 -9.44 -13.00
N ALA A 56 12.29 -8.47 -12.48
CA ALA A 56 10.85 -8.36 -12.71
C ALA A 56 10.55 -8.15 -14.20
N ARG A 57 11.28 -7.25 -14.87
CA ARG A 57 11.15 -7.03 -16.31
C ARG A 57 11.48 -8.30 -17.10
N ASP A 58 12.57 -8.96 -16.78
CA ASP A 58 13.03 -10.16 -17.52
C ASP A 58 12.06 -11.33 -17.37
N GLN A 59 11.24 -11.35 -16.31
CA GLN A 59 10.16 -12.31 -16.09
C GLN A 59 8.80 -11.85 -16.65
N GLY A 60 8.72 -10.65 -17.25
CA GLY A 60 7.48 -10.10 -17.77
C GLY A 60 6.47 -9.67 -16.70
N ALA A 61 6.94 -9.41 -15.47
CA ALA A 61 6.09 -8.89 -14.40
C ALA A 61 5.80 -7.40 -14.58
N ASP A 62 4.64 -6.97 -14.10
CA ASP A 62 4.29 -5.57 -13.98
C ASP A 62 5.23 -4.89 -12.97
N LEU A 63 5.92 -3.84 -13.42
CA LEU A 63 6.91 -3.14 -12.61
C LEU A 63 6.30 -2.36 -11.44
N PHE A 64 4.97 -2.16 -11.41
CA PHE A 64 4.29 -1.58 -10.24
C PHE A 64 4.47 -2.41 -8.98
N TYR A 65 4.73 -3.72 -9.08
CA TYR A 65 5.13 -4.53 -7.91
C TYR A 65 6.44 -4.06 -7.28
N VAL A 66 7.40 -3.63 -8.11
CA VAL A 66 8.69 -3.10 -7.66
C VAL A 66 8.53 -1.66 -7.16
N ASP A 67 7.67 -0.87 -7.81
CA ASP A 67 7.35 0.48 -7.35
C ASP A 67 6.77 0.45 -5.93
N ASP A 68 5.76 -0.39 -5.70
CA ASP A 68 5.09 -0.57 -4.41
C ASP A 68 6.08 -0.97 -3.29
N LEU A 69 6.97 -1.92 -3.59
CA LEU A 69 8.06 -2.28 -2.67
C LEU A 69 9.03 -1.12 -2.41
N ALA A 70 9.40 -0.35 -3.45
CA ALA A 70 10.32 0.76 -3.32
C ALA A 70 9.74 1.92 -2.50
N PHE A 71 8.46 2.27 -2.71
CA PHE A 71 7.78 3.30 -1.94
C PHE A 71 7.56 2.87 -0.48
N GLY A 72 7.21 1.60 -0.23
CA GLY A 72 7.13 1.07 1.14
C GLY A 72 8.47 1.15 1.87
N LEU A 73 9.56 0.76 1.21
CA LEU A 73 10.91 0.85 1.77
C LEU A 73 11.35 2.31 1.98
N ALA A 74 11.04 3.20 1.03
CA ALA A 74 11.33 4.63 1.13
C ALA A 74 10.60 5.28 2.32
N SER A 75 9.31 4.99 2.48
CA SER A 75 8.49 5.45 3.60
C SER A 75 9.06 4.98 4.94
N TYR A 76 9.48 3.71 5.02
CA TYR A 76 10.14 3.17 6.20
C TYR A 76 11.43 3.91 6.55
N ARG A 77 12.28 4.20 5.55
CA ARG A 77 13.53 4.95 5.75
C ARG A 77 13.28 6.39 6.20
N GLU A 78 12.34 7.09 5.56
CA GLU A 78 11.97 8.47 5.90
C GLU A 78 11.45 8.59 7.33
N LYS A 79 10.84 7.53 7.87
CA LYS A 79 10.43 7.43 9.28
C LYS A 79 11.52 6.89 10.21
N ASP A 80 12.78 7.21 9.93
CA ASP A 80 13.97 6.73 10.67
C ASP A 80 13.92 5.21 10.92
N ASP A 81 13.88 4.44 9.83
CA ASP A 81 13.75 2.99 9.88
C ASP A 81 12.52 2.56 10.73
N GLY A 82 11.40 3.25 10.51
CA GLY A 82 10.13 3.04 11.21
C GLY A 82 10.06 3.54 12.66
N ARG A 83 11.15 4.07 13.26
CA ARG A 83 11.16 4.51 14.67
C ARG A 83 10.17 5.63 14.99
N ILE A 84 9.91 6.52 14.04
CA ILE A 84 8.98 7.63 14.23
C ILE A 84 7.59 7.35 13.61
N TRP A 85 7.33 6.11 13.19
CA TRP A 85 6.02 5.69 12.71
C TRP A 85 5.10 5.35 13.88
N SER A 86 3.86 5.84 13.86
CA SER A 86 2.88 5.53 14.91
C SER A 86 2.22 4.18 14.68
N ARG A 87 2.11 3.36 15.74
CA ARG A 87 1.38 2.10 15.67
C ARG A 87 -0.12 2.36 15.51
N HIS A 88 -0.77 1.67 14.57
CA HIS A 88 -2.19 1.83 14.29
C HIS A 88 -3.09 1.24 15.36
N ASN A 89 -2.66 0.17 16.03
CA ASN A 89 -3.47 -0.62 16.96
C ASN A 89 -3.21 -0.30 18.44
N GLU A 90 -2.88 0.94 18.78
CA GLU A 90 -2.71 1.37 20.18
C GLU A 90 -4.04 1.56 20.94
N GLY A 91 -5.17 1.36 20.27
CA GLY A 91 -6.50 1.53 20.88
C GLY A 91 -6.91 2.99 21.11
N LYS A 92 -6.26 3.93 20.41
CA LYS A 92 -6.57 5.38 20.42
C LYS A 92 -7.46 5.83 19.26
N THR A 93 -7.74 4.93 18.32
CA THR A 93 -8.59 5.22 17.16
C THR A 93 -10.00 4.72 17.43
N TYR A 94 -11.00 5.56 17.20
CA TYR A 94 -12.40 5.27 17.47
C TYR A 94 -13.28 5.53 16.26
N ASP A 95 -14.34 4.73 16.12
CA ASP A 95 -15.36 4.97 15.11
C ASP A 95 -16.31 6.12 15.52
N MET A 96 -17.27 6.41 14.65
CA MET A 96 -18.25 7.48 14.90
C MET A 96 -19.18 7.19 16.09
N GLU A 97 -19.26 5.95 16.56
CA GLU A 97 -20.08 5.52 17.69
C GLU A 97 -19.30 5.38 19.01
N GLY A 98 -17.98 5.58 18.98
CA GLY A 98 -17.10 5.46 20.15
C GLY A 98 -16.53 4.06 20.39
N HIS A 99 -16.61 3.14 19.43
CA HIS A 99 -15.90 1.86 19.53
C HIS A 99 -14.45 2.02 19.08
N LYS A 100 -13.51 1.37 19.78
CA LYS A 100 -12.11 1.30 19.35
C LYS A 100 -12.00 0.53 18.04
N VAL A 101 -11.16 1.03 17.15
CA VAL A 101 -10.89 0.44 15.84
C VAL A 101 -9.55 -0.27 15.87
N PHE A 102 -9.53 -1.49 15.36
CA PHE A 102 -8.32 -2.28 15.18
C PHE A 102 -8.24 -2.80 13.74
N TYR A 103 -7.02 -2.92 13.24
CA TYR A 103 -6.72 -3.39 11.91
C TYR A 103 -5.83 -4.64 11.99
N SER A 104 -6.13 -5.62 11.15
CA SER A 104 -5.29 -6.79 10.96
C SER A 104 -5.17 -7.11 9.48
N PHE A 105 -4.16 -7.89 9.12
CA PHE A 105 -4.07 -8.49 7.81
C PHE A 105 -5.27 -9.40 7.54
N THR A 106 -5.57 -9.61 6.26
CA THR A 106 -6.40 -10.75 5.82
C THR A 106 -5.72 -12.07 6.17
N ASP A 107 -6.48 -13.16 6.21
CA ASP A 107 -5.91 -14.49 6.52
C ASP A 107 -4.77 -14.86 5.56
N THR A 108 -4.91 -14.54 4.28
CA THR A 108 -3.87 -14.77 3.26
C THR A 108 -2.60 -13.96 3.54
N ASN A 109 -2.75 -12.67 3.85
CA ASN A 109 -1.61 -11.79 4.13
C ASN A 109 -0.96 -12.14 5.47
N ALA A 110 -1.74 -12.51 6.49
CA ALA A 110 -1.23 -12.99 7.77
C ALA A 110 -0.43 -14.28 7.61
N ALA A 111 -0.94 -15.24 6.82
CA ALA A 111 -0.23 -16.48 6.52
C ALA A 111 1.08 -16.21 5.76
N THR A 112 1.07 -15.30 4.79
CA THR A 112 2.27 -14.93 4.02
C THR A 112 3.29 -14.18 4.88
N ALA A 113 2.87 -13.19 5.67
CA ALA A 113 3.71 -12.50 6.64
C ALA A 113 4.39 -13.49 7.60
N LYS A 114 3.63 -14.47 8.11
CA LYS A 114 4.18 -15.53 8.96
C LYS A 114 5.26 -16.35 8.24
N ARG A 115 5.02 -16.80 7.00
CA ARG A 115 6.02 -17.53 6.20
C ARG A 115 7.29 -16.73 5.98
N ILE A 116 7.17 -15.43 5.69
CA ILE A 116 8.33 -14.54 5.51
C ILE A 116 9.13 -14.43 6.82
N ILE A 117 8.44 -14.25 7.96
CA ILE A 117 9.08 -14.09 9.26
C ILE A 117 9.77 -15.37 9.75
N GLU A 118 9.16 -16.52 9.50
CA GLU A 118 9.69 -17.84 9.90
C GLU A 118 10.66 -18.43 8.86
N GLY A 119 10.71 -17.85 7.66
CA GLY A 119 11.54 -18.31 6.55
C GLY A 119 13.04 -18.11 6.79
N SER A 120 13.84 -19.09 6.37
CA SER A 120 15.31 -19.03 6.49
C SER A 120 15.95 -17.93 5.63
N ALA A 121 15.25 -17.39 4.64
CA ALA A 121 15.73 -16.31 3.80
C ALA A 121 15.81 -14.97 4.54
N LEU A 122 15.01 -14.76 5.60
CA LEU A 122 14.95 -13.49 6.32
C LEU A 122 16.30 -13.03 6.86
N THR A 123 17.14 -13.97 7.33
CA THR A 123 18.43 -13.63 7.97
C THR A 123 19.55 -13.37 6.98
N THR A 124 19.36 -13.71 5.70
CA THR A 124 20.40 -13.69 4.66
C THR A 124 19.99 -12.93 3.41
N THR A 125 18.75 -12.44 3.36
CA THR A 125 18.28 -11.58 2.28
C THR A 125 18.96 -10.22 2.31
N ARG A 126 19.14 -9.65 1.12
CA ARG A 126 19.62 -8.28 0.93
C ARG A 126 18.54 -7.23 1.16
N LEU A 127 17.26 -7.61 1.15
CA LEU A 127 16.19 -6.69 1.55
C LEU A 127 16.31 -6.40 3.05
N ASP A 128 16.11 -5.15 3.46
CA ASP A 128 16.32 -4.75 4.85
C ASP A 128 15.43 -5.57 5.80
N GLN A 129 16.08 -6.29 6.71
CA GLN A 129 15.40 -7.23 7.60
C GLN A 129 14.52 -6.50 8.63
N GLY A 130 14.91 -5.27 9.01
CA GLY A 130 14.12 -4.40 9.86
C GLY A 130 12.85 -3.95 9.14
N PHE A 131 12.95 -3.55 7.87
CA PHE A 131 11.82 -3.22 7.02
C PHE A 131 10.85 -4.40 6.90
N ILE A 132 11.35 -5.61 6.62
CA ILE A 132 10.49 -6.80 6.53
C ILE A 132 9.71 -7.01 7.83
N ARG A 133 10.39 -6.97 8.99
CA ARG A 133 9.73 -7.14 10.30
C ARG A 133 8.75 -6.02 10.61
N PHE A 134 9.07 -4.80 10.20
CA PHE A 134 8.21 -3.64 10.38
C PHE A 134 6.92 -3.78 9.57
N ILE A 135 7.02 -4.03 8.27
CA ILE A 135 5.86 -4.05 7.39
C ILE A 135 4.98 -5.30 7.58
N THR A 136 5.56 -6.40 8.08
CA THR A 136 4.82 -7.63 8.42
C THR A 136 4.24 -7.62 9.84
N ASP A 137 4.46 -6.57 10.62
CA ASP A 137 3.76 -6.34 11.88
C ASP A 137 2.44 -5.62 11.58
N LYS A 138 1.31 -6.23 11.98
CA LYS A 138 -0.03 -5.69 11.77
C LYS A 138 -0.22 -4.29 12.37
N ASP A 139 0.55 -3.94 13.39
CA ASP A 139 0.45 -2.64 14.04
C ASP A 139 1.03 -1.52 13.16
N TYR A 140 1.83 -1.86 12.15
CA TYR A 140 2.37 -0.90 11.17
C TYR A 140 1.85 -1.15 9.75
N GLY A 141 1.83 -2.40 9.28
CA GLY A 141 1.53 -2.71 7.89
C GLY A 141 0.08 -2.94 7.54
N ALA A 142 -0.83 -3.17 8.51
CA ALA A 142 -2.20 -3.59 8.17
C ALA A 142 -2.95 -2.59 7.28
N LEU A 143 -2.76 -1.28 7.46
CA LEU A 143 -3.41 -0.25 6.65
C LEU A 143 -2.68 0.08 5.34
N GLY A 144 -1.44 -0.35 5.20
CA GLY A 144 -0.56 0.04 4.10
C GLY A 144 0.66 -0.86 4.09
N HIS A 145 0.52 -2.02 3.46
CA HIS A 145 1.62 -2.94 3.18
C HIS A 145 1.82 -3.06 1.68
N ASN A 146 3.06 -3.34 1.28
CA ASN A 146 3.34 -3.75 -0.09
C ASN A 146 2.77 -5.16 -0.36
N HIS A 147 2.82 -5.61 -1.61
CA HIS A 147 2.39 -6.97 -1.95
C HIS A 147 3.28 -8.04 -1.29
N PHE A 148 2.80 -8.70 -0.22
CA PHE A 148 3.61 -9.63 0.59
C PHE A 148 4.12 -10.83 -0.18
N GLU A 149 3.32 -11.43 -1.07
CA GLU A 149 3.80 -12.55 -1.88
C GLU A 149 4.95 -12.13 -2.81
N PHE A 150 4.90 -10.90 -3.35
CA PHE A 150 5.98 -10.39 -4.19
C PHE A 150 7.25 -10.18 -3.35
N MET A 151 7.10 -9.59 -2.16
CA MET A 151 8.20 -9.40 -1.22
C MET A 151 8.79 -10.70 -0.72
N GLU A 152 8.00 -11.76 -0.52
CA GLU A 152 8.48 -13.11 -0.22
C GLU A 152 9.39 -13.61 -1.35
N LYS A 153 8.95 -13.47 -2.61
CA LYS A 153 9.75 -13.86 -3.79
C LYS A 153 11.06 -13.06 -3.89
N VAL A 154 11.02 -11.75 -3.68
CA VAL A 154 12.21 -10.89 -3.61
C VAL A 154 13.14 -11.33 -2.48
N SER A 155 12.59 -11.53 -1.27
CA SER A 155 13.38 -11.89 -0.09
C SER A 155 14.13 -13.20 -0.29
N ASN A 156 13.45 -14.21 -0.84
CA ASN A 156 14.03 -15.51 -1.16
C ASN A 156 15.07 -15.43 -2.28
N ARG A 157 14.75 -14.77 -3.40
CA ARG A 157 15.66 -14.73 -4.56
C ARG A 157 16.97 -14.00 -4.25
N PHE A 158 16.89 -12.92 -3.48
CA PHE A 158 18.04 -12.08 -3.12
C PHE A 158 18.65 -12.46 -1.76
N SER A 159 18.40 -13.69 -1.30
CA SER A 159 19.00 -14.32 -0.13
C SER A 159 20.10 -15.31 -0.53
N THR A 160 21.06 -15.55 0.38
CA THR A 160 22.05 -16.62 0.19
C THR A 160 21.54 -18.01 0.55
N SER A 161 20.48 -18.12 1.35
CA SER A 161 19.83 -19.39 1.73
C SER A 161 18.53 -19.66 0.95
N GLY A 162 18.03 -18.69 0.19
CA GLY A 162 16.81 -18.82 -0.60
C GLY A 162 17.03 -19.38 -2.01
N GLU A 163 15.92 -19.65 -2.70
CA GLU A 163 15.91 -20.18 -4.06
C GLU A 163 16.23 -19.08 -5.09
N ARG A 164 17.46 -19.05 -5.58
CA ARG A 164 17.89 -18.09 -6.61
C ARG A 164 17.19 -18.26 -7.96
N ASP A 165 16.63 -19.43 -8.23
CA ASP A 165 15.90 -19.73 -9.46
C ASP A 165 14.41 -19.42 -9.35
N GLN A 166 13.99 -18.76 -8.26
CA GLN A 166 12.61 -18.37 -8.08
C GLN A 166 12.13 -17.46 -9.23
N GLN A 167 11.10 -17.93 -9.92
CA GLN A 167 10.45 -17.25 -11.04
C GLN A 167 9.23 -16.46 -10.57
N LEU A 168 8.92 -15.38 -11.29
CA LEU A 168 7.63 -14.71 -11.17
C LEU A 168 6.67 -15.40 -12.14
N GLY A 169 5.61 -16.00 -11.60
CA GLY A 169 4.58 -16.65 -12.41
C GLY A 169 3.74 -15.64 -13.21
N PRO A 170 2.86 -16.12 -14.11
CA PRO A 170 2.00 -15.27 -14.94
C PRO A 170 1.08 -14.35 -14.13
N ASP A 171 0.80 -14.68 -12.87
CA ASP A 171 0.01 -13.85 -11.95
C ASP A 171 0.61 -12.47 -11.68
N TYR A 172 1.91 -12.28 -11.94
CA TYR A 172 2.61 -11.01 -11.78
C TYR A 172 2.59 -10.12 -13.03
N ALA A 173 2.01 -10.57 -14.15
CA ALA A 173 1.94 -9.79 -15.39
C ALA A 173 1.02 -8.55 -15.27
N THR A 174 0.21 -8.46 -14.23
CA THR A 174 -0.65 -7.30 -13.95
C THR A 174 -0.64 -7.03 -12.45
N TYR A 175 -0.34 -5.79 -12.07
CA TYR A 175 -0.31 -5.42 -10.66
C TYR A 175 -1.68 -5.50 -9.99
N LYS A 176 -1.72 -6.22 -8.86
CA LYS A 176 -2.91 -6.35 -8.01
C LYS A 176 -2.75 -5.45 -6.78
N SER A 177 -3.42 -4.31 -6.81
CA SER A 177 -3.39 -3.34 -5.70
C SER A 177 -3.90 -3.97 -4.40
N GLN A 178 -3.17 -3.73 -3.31
CA GLN A 178 -3.52 -4.15 -1.94
C GLN A 178 -4.28 -3.06 -1.18
N LYS A 179 -4.79 -2.05 -1.89
CA LYS A 179 -5.52 -0.94 -1.26
C LYS A 179 -6.77 -1.47 -0.57
N ASN A 180 -6.89 -1.16 0.72
CA ASN A 180 -7.95 -1.63 1.60
C ASN A 180 -7.97 -3.15 1.83
N ASP A 181 -6.86 -3.86 1.60
CA ASP A 181 -6.77 -5.31 1.84
C ASP A 181 -6.47 -5.62 3.31
N TYR A 182 -7.41 -5.27 4.19
CA TYR A 182 -7.30 -5.46 5.62
C TYR A 182 -8.64 -5.81 6.28
N ILE A 183 -8.56 -6.38 7.47
CA ILE A 183 -9.72 -6.64 8.33
C ILE A 183 -9.82 -5.52 9.36
N ARG A 184 -11.00 -4.88 9.41
CA ARG A 184 -11.34 -3.87 10.42
C ARG A 184 -12.22 -4.48 11.50
N THR A 185 -11.77 -4.41 12.75
CA THR A 185 -12.49 -4.92 13.92
C THR A 185 -12.82 -3.78 14.89
N LEU A 186 -13.93 -3.91 15.61
CA LEU A 186 -14.38 -2.96 16.62
C LEU A 186 -14.37 -3.59 18.02
N SER A 187 -14.10 -2.79 19.05
CA SER A 187 -14.42 -3.18 20.43
C SER A 187 -15.93 -3.37 20.61
N LYS A 188 -16.32 -4.20 21.58
CA LYS A 188 -17.74 -4.37 21.94
C LYS A 188 -18.25 -3.17 22.73
N GLU A 189 -17.38 -2.58 23.53
CA GLU A 189 -17.65 -1.46 24.40
C GLU A 189 -17.53 -0.13 23.65
N LYS A 190 -18.30 0.86 24.13
CA LYS A 190 -18.23 2.25 23.68
C LYS A 190 -17.49 3.08 24.72
N TYR A 191 -16.67 3.99 24.23
CA TYR A 191 -15.84 4.86 25.05
C TYR A 191 -16.12 6.32 24.69
N ALA A 192 -16.03 7.19 25.69
CA ALA A 192 -15.87 8.62 25.43
C ALA A 192 -14.43 8.88 24.96
N LEU A 193 -14.27 9.72 23.95
CA LEU A 193 -12.94 10.09 23.46
C LEU A 193 -12.24 10.95 24.52
N GLY A 194 -11.02 10.55 24.86
CA GLY A 194 -10.10 11.30 25.70
C GLY A 194 -9.19 12.22 24.89
N GLU A 195 -8.31 12.91 25.60
CA GLU A 195 -7.26 13.73 25.00
C GLU A 195 -6.28 12.85 24.20
N GLY A 196 -6.02 13.23 22.94
CA GLY A 196 -5.13 12.48 22.04
C GLY A 196 -5.80 11.31 21.30
N ASP A 197 -7.09 11.05 21.54
CA ASP A 197 -7.86 10.06 20.79
C ASP A 197 -8.24 10.58 19.39
N ILE A 198 -8.20 9.69 18.41
CA ILE A 198 -8.48 9.98 17.00
C ILE A 198 -9.84 9.41 16.64
N ARG A 199 -10.70 10.24 16.04
CA ARG A 199 -11.97 9.78 15.45
C ARG A 199 -11.76 9.49 13.97
N GLU A 200 -12.08 8.27 13.56
CA GLU A 200 -12.06 7.89 12.14
C GLU A 200 -13.20 8.61 11.42
N THR A 201 -12.86 9.46 10.43
CA THR A 201 -13.83 10.25 9.65
C THR A 201 -14.14 9.64 8.27
N GLY A 202 -13.54 8.48 7.95
CA GLY A 202 -13.68 7.79 6.66
C GLY A 202 -14.94 6.94 6.53
N ILE A 203 -15.36 6.71 5.28
CA ILE A 203 -16.40 5.72 4.94
C ILE A 203 -15.84 4.34 5.33
N PRO A 204 -16.55 3.54 6.15
CA PRO A 204 -16.02 2.25 6.61
C PRO A 204 -15.71 1.33 5.42
N ALA A 205 -14.52 0.72 5.43
CA ALA A 205 -14.20 -0.40 4.54
C ALA A 205 -15.30 -1.47 4.66
N GLN A 206 -15.74 -1.99 3.52
CA GLN A 206 -16.85 -2.94 3.42
C GLN A 206 -16.69 -4.07 4.45
N LYS A 207 -17.64 -4.16 5.39
CA LYS A 207 -17.85 -5.41 6.13
C LYS A 207 -18.07 -6.50 5.09
N THR A 208 -17.21 -7.49 5.04
CA THR A 208 -17.38 -8.68 4.21
C THR A 208 -18.57 -9.49 4.72
N THR A 209 -19.78 -9.05 4.41
CA THR A 209 -20.90 -9.95 4.19
C THR A 209 -20.86 -10.34 2.72
N LYS A 210 -20.93 -11.66 2.45
CA LYS A 210 -20.88 -12.33 1.13
C LYS A 210 -21.27 -11.41 -0.05
N PRO A 211 -20.52 -11.43 -1.17
CA PRO A 211 -20.79 -10.55 -2.30
C PRO A 211 -22.24 -10.71 -2.76
N LYS A 212 -23.02 -9.63 -2.69
CA LYS A 212 -24.29 -9.54 -3.42
C LYS A 212 -23.94 -9.51 -4.90
N GLU A 213 -24.62 -10.37 -5.65
CA GLU A 213 -24.52 -10.48 -7.09
C GLU A 213 -24.73 -9.09 -7.71
N ILE A 214 -23.72 -8.60 -8.42
CA ILE A 214 -23.78 -7.29 -9.09
C ILE A 214 -24.59 -7.49 -10.36
N THR A 215 -25.84 -7.02 -10.37
CA THR A 215 -26.67 -7.01 -11.57
C THR A 215 -26.49 -5.69 -12.33
N LEU A 216 -26.82 -5.69 -13.63
CA LEU A 216 -26.80 -4.46 -14.43
C LEU A 216 -27.77 -3.39 -13.88
N GLU A 217 -28.83 -3.80 -13.20
CA GLU A 217 -29.74 -2.88 -12.52
C GLU A 217 -29.07 -2.18 -11.33
N SER A 218 -28.28 -2.87 -10.50
CA SER A 218 -27.64 -2.25 -9.34
C SER A 218 -26.58 -1.23 -9.74
N LEU A 219 -25.81 -1.49 -10.80
CA LEU A 219 -24.85 -0.55 -11.37
C LEU A 219 -25.54 0.70 -11.93
N ARG A 220 -26.68 0.53 -12.63
CA ARG A 220 -27.45 1.67 -13.14
C ARG A 220 -28.07 2.49 -12.01
N GLU A 221 -28.49 1.85 -10.94
CA GLU A 221 -29.07 2.51 -9.77
C GLU A 221 -28.01 3.30 -9.00
N ASP A 222 -26.81 2.75 -8.81
CA ASP A 222 -25.67 3.43 -8.19
C ASP A 222 -25.19 4.64 -9.00
N MET A 223 -25.14 4.51 -10.33
CA MET A 223 -24.83 5.65 -11.22
C MET A 223 -25.90 6.74 -11.13
N ARG A 224 -27.19 6.38 -11.11
CA ARG A 224 -28.30 7.33 -10.93
C ARG A 224 -28.22 8.04 -9.59
N ASN A 225 -27.99 7.32 -8.51
CA ASN A 225 -27.90 7.89 -7.16
C ASN A 225 -26.69 8.83 -7.04
N SER A 226 -25.55 8.44 -7.60
CA SER A 226 -24.35 9.28 -7.64
C SER A 226 -24.58 10.57 -8.43
N PHE A 227 -25.25 10.48 -9.58
CA PHE A 227 -25.59 11.63 -10.41
C PHE A 227 -26.57 12.60 -9.70
N MET A 228 -27.63 12.07 -9.08
CA MET A 228 -28.60 12.89 -8.35
C MET A 228 -27.98 13.60 -7.13
N LYS A 229 -27.07 12.91 -6.43
CA LYS A 229 -26.31 13.47 -5.30
C LYS A 229 -25.35 14.57 -5.75
N ALA A 230 -24.64 14.38 -6.86
CA ALA A 230 -23.73 15.38 -7.42
C ALA A 230 -24.46 16.67 -7.84
N MET A 231 -25.72 16.56 -8.25
CA MET A 231 -26.53 17.70 -8.65
C MET A 231 -27.30 18.35 -7.49
N GLY A 232 -27.26 17.76 -6.28
CA GLY A 232 -27.98 18.27 -5.10
C GLY A 232 -29.49 18.11 -5.17
N ILE A 233 -29.98 17.16 -5.99
CA ILE A 233 -31.39 17.03 -6.37
C ILE A 233 -32.00 15.83 -5.64
N LYS A 234 -33.11 16.07 -4.93
CA LYS A 234 -33.72 15.07 -4.04
C LYS A 234 -34.68 14.10 -4.76
N ASN A 235 -35.15 14.43 -5.96
CA ASN A 235 -36.06 13.60 -6.76
C ASN A 235 -36.07 14.00 -8.25
N PHE A 236 -36.49 13.10 -9.14
CA PHE A 236 -36.47 13.36 -10.59
C PHE A 236 -37.37 14.52 -11.04
N SER A 237 -38.42 14.87 -10.29
CA SER A 237 -39.25 16.05 -10.61
C SER A 237 -38.46 17.36 -10.47
N SER A 238 -37.61 17.48 -9.44
CA SER A 238 -36.73 18.65 -9.29
C SER A 238 -35.57 18.68 -10.30
N LEU A 239 -35.23 17.55 -10.93
CA LEU A 239 -34.26 17.48 -12.03
C LEU A 239 -34.76 18.18 -13.30
N PHE A 240 -36.04 17.97 -13.66
CA PHE A 240 -36.66 18.64 -14.79
C PHE A 240 -36.80 20.15 -14.55
N ASP A 241 -37.14 20.56 -13.33
CA ASP A 241 -37.23 21.98 -13.00
C ASP A 241 -35.87 22.69 -13.15
N VAL A 242 -34.76 22.04 -12.79
CA VAL A 242 -33.41 22.62 -12.95
C VAL A 242 -32.97 22.67 -14.42
N LEU A 243 -33.29 21.63 -15.21
CA LEU A 243 -32.86 21.55 -16.61
C LEU A 243 -33.65 22.45 -17.55
N PHE A 244 -34.88 22.84 -17.19
CA PHE A 244 -35.79 23.55 -18.10
C PHE A 244 -36.26 24.93 -17.62
N LYS A 245 -35.87 25.42 -16.42
CA LYS A 245 -36.28 26.76 -15.94
C LYS A 245 -35.70 27.95 -16.70
N ASN A 246 -34.63 27.77 -17.47
CA ASN A 246 -33.95 28.87 -18.18
C ASN A 246 -34.15 28.86 -19.71
N ARG A 247 -35.23 28.25 -20.21
CA ARG A 247 -35.67 28.46 -21.61
C ARG A 247 -37.09 29.01 -21.65
N ARG A 248 -37.19 30.33 -21.51
CA ARG A 248 -38.23 31.16 -22.13
C ARG A 248 -37.59 32.44 -22.62
#